data_AF-A0A9E2B7C9-F1
#
_entry.id   AF-A0A9E2B7C9-F1
#
_cell.length_a   1.000
_cell.length_b   1.000
_cell.length_c   1.000
_cell.angle_alpha   90.00
_cell.angle_beta   90.00
_cell.angle_gamma   90.00
#
_symmetry.space_group_name_H-M   'P 1'
#
loop_
_entity.id
_entity.type
_entity.pdbx_description
1 polymer ?
#
loop_
_entity_poly.entity_id
_entity_poly.type
_entity_poly.pdbx_seq_one_letter_code
_entity_poly.pdbx_strand_id
1 'polypeptide(L)' 'MFGAIRGLLSNDLSIDLGTANTLIYSRGQGIVLNEPSVVAIRQDRGPGG' A
#
# COMPACT_ATOMS: atom_id res chain seq x y z
N MET A 1 -24.95 17.98 -3.39
CA MET A 1 -25.05 17.94 -1.91
C MET A 1 -24.42 16.68 -1.29
N PHE A 2 -24.52 15.49 -1.91
CA PHE A 2 -23.95 14.24 -1.35
C PHE A 2 -22.42 14.04 -1.46
N GLY A 3 -21.72 14.78 -2.34
CA GLY A 3 -20.27 14.59 -2.55
C GLY A 3 -19.38 15.06 -1.39
N ALA A 4 -19.80 16.09 -0.65
CA ALA A 4 -19.00 16.69 0.41
C ALA A 4 -18.84 15.77 1.65
N ILE A 5 -19.87 14.98 1.97
CA ILE A 5 -19.84 14.04 3.10
C ILE A 5 -18.91 12.85 2.79
N ARG A 6 -18.78 12.45 1.52
CA ARG A 6 -17.86 11.38 1.11
C ARG A 6 -16.39 11.77 1.25
N GLY A 7 -16.02 13.02 0.98
CA GLY A 7 -14.64 13.51 1.13
C GLY A 7 -14.19 13.68 2.58
N LEU A 8 -15.12 13.85 3.52
CA LEU A 8 -14.84 13.87 4.96
C LEU A 8 -14.63 12.47 5.57
N LEU A 9 -15.05 11.41 4.86
CA LEU A 9 -14.97 10.02 5.30
C LEU A 9 -13.94 9.20 4.49
N SER A 10 -13.26 9.80 3.51
CA SER A 10 -12.17 9.13 2.80
C SER A 10 -10.91 9.12 3.66
N ASN A 11 -10.30 7.94 3.83
CA ASN A 11 -8.97 7.85 4.43
C ASN A 11 -7.96 8.46 3.46
N ASP A 12 -7.49 9.67 3.76
CA ASP A 12 -6.44 10.34 3.02
C ASP A 12 -5.11 9.59 3.22
N LEU A 13 -4.69 8.85 2.19
CA LEU A 13 -3.47 8.07 2.17
C LEU A 13 -2.50 8.58 1.09
N SER A 14 -1.23 8.66 1.44
CA SER A 14 -0.12 8.82 0.51
C SER A 14 0.74 7.56 0.54
N ILE A 15 1.17 7.08 -0.63
CA ILE A 15 1.96 5.85 -0.75
C ILE A 15 3.29 6.19 -1.42
N ASP A 16 4.39 5.81 -0.79
CA ASP A 16 5.73 5.83 -1.38
C ASP A 16 6.12 4.41 -1.77
N LEU A 17 6.36 4.20 -3.07
CA LEU A 17 6.69 2.91 -3.67
C LEU A 17 8.18 2.88 -4.01
N GLY A 18 9.00 2.81 -2.97
CA GLY A 18 10.45 2.66 -3.10
C GLY A 18 10.85 1.27 -3.56
N THR A 19 12.06 1.15 -4.12
CA THR A 19 12.62 -0.13 -4.56
C THR A 19 12.87 -1.09 -3.39
N ALA A 20 13.27 -0.57 -2.24
CA ALA A 20 13.56 -1.35 -1.03
C ALA A 20 12.39 -1.40 -0.06
N ASN A 21 11.64 -0.30 0.08
CA ASN A 21 10.57 -0.16 1.06
C ASN A 21 9.34 0.50 0.46
N THR A 22 8.17 0.05 0.93
CA THR A 22 6.88 0.68 0.68
C THR A 22 6.43 1.33 1.97
N LEU A 23 6.10 2.62 1.91
CA LEU A 23 5.59 3.38 3.06
C LEU A 23 4.17 3.85 2.76
N ILE A 24 3.32 3.84 3.79
CA ILE A 24 2.00 4.46 3.74
C ILE A 24 1.92 5.52 4.83
N TYR A 25 1.53 6.73 4.43
CA TYR A 25 1.22 7.83 5.34
C TYR A 25 -0.28 8.06 5.37
N SER A 26 -0.85 8.23 6.57
CA SER A 26 -2.23 8.66 6.77
C SER A 26 -2.26 10.05 7.40
N ARG A 27 -3.04 10.95 6.80
CA ARG A 27 -3.20 12.33 7.29
C ARG A 27 -3.68 12.33 8.74
N GLY A 28 -2.89 12.95 9.62
CA GLY A 28 -3.19 13.05 11.04
C GLY A 28 -2.75 11.85 11.89
N GLN A 29 -2.25 10.77 11.28
CA GLN A 29 -1.69 9.61 12.00
C GLN A 29 -0.19 9.43 11.76
N GLY A 30 0.37 9.97 10.67
CA GLY A 30 1.78 9.78 10.35
C GLY A 30 2.02 8.58 9.44
N ILE A 31 3.23 8.00 9.49
CA ILE A 31 3.57 6.77 8.77
C ILE A 31 2.88 5.60 9.48
N VAL A 32 1.97 4.93 8.79
CA VAL A 32 1.17 3.81 9.32
C VAL A 32 1.63 2.46 8.79
N LEU A 33 2.49 2.43 7.76
CA LEU A 33 3.14 1.23 7.24
C LEU A 33 4.56 1.57 6.77
N ASN A 34 5.51 0.70 7.08
CA ASN A 34 6.88 0.74 6.57
C ASN A 34 7.39 -0.70 6.44
N GLU A 35 7.21 -1.29 5.26
CA GLU A 35 7.53 -2.69 4.98
C GLU A 35 8.52 -2.79 3.81
N PRO A 36 9.29 -3.88 3.68
CA PRO A 36 10.08 -4.13 2.48
C PRO A 36 9.20 -4.26 1.22
N SER A 37 9.64 -3.67 0.11
CA SER A 37 8.98 -3.77 -1.21
C SER A 37 9.26 -5.11 -1.88
N VAL A 38 8.75 -6.19 -1.28
CA VAL A 38 9.03 -7.57 -1.71
C VAL A 38 7.77 -8.41 -1.78
N VAL A 39 7.80 -9.43 -2.64
CA VAL A 39 6.77 -10.47 -2.69
C VAL A 39 7.43 -11.82 -2.81
N ALA A 40 6.94 -12.81 -2.07
CA ALA A 40 7.36 -14.19 -2.22
C ALA A 40 6.58 -14.85 -3.36
N ILE A 41 7.29 -15.36 -4.36
CA ILE A 41 6.70 -16.09 -5.48
C ILE A 41 7.09 -17.55 -5.36
N ARG A 42 6.10 -18.44 -5.22
CA ARG A 42 6.33 -19.88 -5.33
C ARG A 42 6.39 -20.25 -6.81
N GLN A 43 7.53 -20.74 -7.27
CA GLN A 43 7.67 -21.26 -8.62
C GLN A 43 7.29 -22.74 -8.60
N ASP A 44 6.06 -23.04 -8.99
CA ASP A 44 5.64 -24.42 -9.22
C ASP A 44 6.30 -24.88 -10.54
N ARG A 45 7.29 -25.77 -10.45
CA ARG A 45 7.86 -26.43 -11.64
C ARG A 45 6.79 -27.33 -12.25
N GLY A 46 6.14 -26.87 -13.33
CA GLY A 46 5.41 -27.75 -14.25
C GLY A 46 6.35 -28.81 -14.86
N PRO A 47 5.83 -29.88 -15.47
CA PRO A 47 6.64 -31.01 -15.91
C PRO A 47 7.72 -30.54 -16.89
N GLY A 48 8.97 -30.56 -16.42
CA GLY A 48 10.14 -30.00 -17.12
C GLY A 48 11.19 -29.35 -16.20
N GLY A 49 10.92 -29.19 -14.91
CA GLY A 49 11.91 -28.77 -13.92
C GLY A 49 12.58 -29.91 -13.17
#